data_AF-A0A9Q0P0Q2-F1
#
_entry.id   AF-A0A9Q0P0Q2-F1
#
_cell.length_a   1.000
_cell.length_b   1.000
_cell.length_c   1.000
_cell.angle_alpha   90.00
_cell.angle_beta   90.00
_cell.angle_gamma   90.00
#
_symmetry.space_group_name_H-M   'P 1'
#
loop_
_entity.id
_entity.type
_entity.pdbx_description
1 polymer ?
#
loop_
_entity_poly.entity_id
_entity_poly.type
_entity_poly.pdbx_seq_one_letter_code
_entity_poly.pdbx_strand_id
1 'polypeptide(L)'
;MAEEAHSQVIDQVVQEALDKANLTARNLSAVAVTIGPGLSLCLRVGVRKARKLAGSFNLPIIGIHHMEAHCLVARLIERELEFPFMALLISGGHNLLILAHDLGHYIQLGTTIDDAIGEAYDKTAKWLGLDMSRSGGPALEELAQEGDAESIKFSTPMKQHRDCNFSYAGLKTQVRLAIGSHNINPEIPISSASSQDRRSRADIAASFQRVAVLHLEERCDRAIEWARKIEPSIKHLVVSGGVASNQYVRARLDHVVKKNNLQLVCPPPKLCTDNGVMVAWTGIEHFCMGRFDPPPPADEHEDYVYDLRPRWPLGEEYAEGRSEARSLRTARIHPSLTSIIQASLQQQ
;
A
#
# COMPACT_ATOMS: atom_id res chain seq x y z
N MET A 1 -17.74 -10.95 10.97
CA MET A 1 -17.18 -9.64 10.51
C MET A 1 -15.65 -9.67 10.60
N ALA A 2 -14.92 -8.74 9.97
CA ALA A 2 -13.44 -8.78 9.93
C ALA A 2 -12.78 -8.73 11.33
N GLU A 3 -13.34 -7.95 12.26
CA GLU A 3 -12.90 -7.91 13.66
C GLU A 3 -12.97 -9.28 14.35
N GLU A 4 -14.11 -9.97 14.23
CA GLU A 4 -14.32 -11.30 14.81
C GLU A 4 -13.32 -12.30 14.27
N ALA A 5 -13.03 -12.26 12.96
CA ALA A 5 -12.03 -13.12 12.34
C ALA A 5 -10.64 -12.87 12.92
N HIS A 6 -10.23 -11.61 13.14
CA HIS A 6 -8.99 -11.30 13.85
C HIS A 6 -9.00 -11.85 15.28
N SER A 7 -10.07 -11.62 16.04
CA SER A 7 -10.17 -12.07 17.44
C SER A 7 -10.09 -13.59 17.58
N GLN A 8 -10.66 -14.33 16.62
CA GLN A 8 -10.65 -15.79 16.62
C GLN A 8 -9.25 -16.39 16.38
N VAL A 9 -8.38 -15.70 15.62
CA VAL A 9 -7.11 -16.27 15.16
C VAL A 9 -5.87 -15.64 15.80
N ILE A 10 -5.95 -14.44 16.37
CA ILE A 10 -4.77 -13.67 16.79
C ILE A 10 -3.91 -14.42 17.83
N ASP A 11 -4.54 -15.12 18.78
CA ASP A 11 -3.82 -15.90 19.79
C ASP A 11 -3.08 -17.09 19.18
N GLN A 12 -3.75 -17.82 18.27
CA GLN A 12 -3.17 -18.94 17.55
C GLN A 12 -2.00 -18.49 16.67
N VAL A 13 -2.16 -17.41 15.92
CA VAL A 13 -1.11 -16.90 15.01
C VAL A 13 0.14 -16.47 15.78
N VAL A 14 -0.04 -15.79 16.93
CA VAL A 14 1.09 -15.40 17.78
C VAL A 14 1.79 -16.63 18.36
N GLN A 15 1.05 -17.61 18.86
CA GLN A 15 1.64 -18.84 19.40
C GLN A 15 2.36 -19.64 18.31
N GLU A 16 1.76 -19.81 17.15
CA GLU A 16 2.35 -20.51 16.01
C GLU A 16 3.65 -19.83 15.54
N ALA A 17 3.71 -18.48 15.56
CA ALA A 17 4.93 -17.75 15.24
C ALA A 17 6.06 -18.01 16.24
N LEU A 18 5.75 -18.04 17.55
CA LEU A 18 6.70 -18.38 18.61
C LEU A 18 7.19 -19.83 18.49
N ASP A 19 6.26 -20.77 18.27
CA ASP A 19 6.56 -22.19 18.14
C ASP A 19 7.46 -22.45 16.92
N LYS A 20 7.14 -21.84 15.77
CA LYS A 20 7.97 -21.94 14.55
C LYS A 20 9.36 -21.34 14.74
N ALA A 21 9.49 -20.31 15.57
CA ALA A 21 10.78 -19.71 15.91
C ALA A 21 11.53 -20.50 16.99
N ASN A 22 10.90 -21.50 17.62
CA ASN A 22 11.40 -22.19 18.80
C ASN A 22 11.76 -21.22 19.94
N LEU A 23 10.90 -20.22 20.15
CA LEU A 23 11.06 -19.18 21.16
C LEU A 23 9.84 -19.15 22.09
N THR A 24 10.04 -18.58 23.28
CA THR A 24 8.96 -18.18 24.17
C THR A 24 8.87 -16.66 24.22
N ALA A 25 7.76 -16.12 24.73
CA ALA A 25 7.61 -14.68 24.91
C ALA A 25 8.70 -14.05 25.81
N ARG A 26 9.34 -14.83 26.69
CA ARG A 26 10.48 -14.39 27.52
C ARG A 26 11.75 -14.10 26.71
N ASN A 27 11.83 -14.60 25.48
CA ASN A 27 12.97 -14.41 24.60
C ASN A 27 12.84 -13.15 23.73
N LEU A 28 11.69 -12.47 23.76
CA LEU A 28 11.44 -11.27 22.98
C LEU A 28 12.09 -10.05 23.62
N SER A 29 12.54 -9.10 22.79
CA SER A 29 13.12 -7.83 23.26
C SER A 29 12.11 -6.67 23.25
N ALA A 30 11.08 -6.75 22.39
CA ALA A 30 10.04 -5.74 22.23
C ALA A 30 8.83 -6.35 21.49
N VAL A 31 7.69 -5.66 21.53
CA VAL A 31 6.49 -6.02 20.76
C VAL A 31 6.11 -4.86 19.83
N ALA A 32 6.15 -5.09 18.51
CA ALA A 32 5.71 -4.13 17.51
C ALA A 32 4.27 -4.44 17.06
N VAL A 33 3.44 -3.41 16.92
CA VAL A 33 2.04 -3.57 16.52
C VAL A 33 1.56 -2.39 15.68
N THR A 34 0.77 -2.66 14.65
CA THR A 34 0.16 -1.60 13.85
C THR A 34 -0.92 -0.86 14.65
N ILE A 35 -0.80 0.47 14.75
CA ILE A 35 -1.81 1.33 15.42
C ILE A 35 -2.62 2.17 14.42
N GLY A 36 -2.23 2.18 13.14
CA GLY A 36 -2.96 2.81 12.06
C GLY A 36 -2.10 3.03 10.80
N PRO A 37 -2.68 3.50 9.69
CA PRO A 37 -4.12 3.58 9.42
C PRO A 37 -4.77 2.20 9.28
N GLY A 38 -6.11 2.15 9.33
CA GLY A 38 -6.86 0.90 9.20
C GLY A 38 -8.24 0.94 9.87
N LEU A 39 -8.97 -0.17 9.80
CA LEU A 39 -10.27 -0.30 10.47
C LEU A 39 -10.07 -0.32 12.00
N SER A 40 -10.64 0.66 12.71
CA SER A 40 -10.42 0.85 14.16
C SER A 40 -10.69 -0.39 15.00
N LEU A 41 -11.76 -1.12 14.67
CA LEU A 41 -12.16 -2.33 15.40
C LEU A 41 -11.14 -3.46 15.20
N CYS A 42 -10.62 -3.63 13.98
CA CYS A 42 -9.56 -4.62 13.70
C CYS A 42 -8.23 -4.23 14.37
N LEU A 43 -7.85 -2.94 14.30
CA LEU A 43 -6.63 -2.44 14.95
C LEU A 43 -6.65 -2.69 16.46
N ARG A 44 -7.81 -2.50 17.10
CA ARG A 44 -8.01 -2.74 18.53
C ARG A 44 -7.64 -4.16 18.96
N VAL A 45 -8.02 -5.16 18.16
CA VAL A 45 -7.72 -6.58 18.46
C VAL A 45 -6.20 -6.79 18.55
N GLY A 46 -5.46 -6.32 17.53
CA GLY A 46 -4.01 -6.43 17.49
C GLY A 46 -3.33 -5.68 18.65
N VAL A 47 -3.72 -4.42 18.89
CA VAL A 47 -3.15 -3.59 19.96
C VAL A 47 -3.43 -4.20 21.34
N ARG A 48 -4.65 -4.69 21.60
CA ARG A 48 -4.97 -5.37 22.86
C ARG A 48 -4.07 -6.60 23.08
N LYS A 49 -3.90 -7.45 22.06
CA LYS A 49 -3.02 -8.62 22.15
C LYS A 49 -1.57 -8.22 22.40
N ALA A 50 -1.05 -7.24 21.66
CA ALA A 50 0.30 -6.75 21.79
C ALA A 50 0.59 -6.17 23.18
N ARG A 51 -0.33 -5.35 23.71
CA ARG A 51 -0.20 -4.76 25.05
C ARG A 51 -0.25 -5.80 26.15
N LYS A 52 -1.18 -6.77 26.07
CA LYS A 52 -1.24 -7.88 27.04
C LYS A 52 0.07 -8.67 27.06
N LEU A 53 0.62 -9.00 25.88
CA LEU A 53 1.89 -9.70 25.76
C LEU A 53 3.04 -8.86 26.33
N ALA A 54 3.12 -7.59 25.94
CA ALA A 54 4.17 -6.68 26.39
C ALA A 54 4.14 -6.47 27.91
N GLY A 55 2.97 -6.21 28.49
CA GLY A 55 2.83 -6.01 29.94
C GLY A 55 3.11 -7.27 30.75
N SER A 56 2.66 -8.44 30.28
CA SER A 56 2.90 -9.73 30.97
C SER A 56 4.39 -10.10 31.07
N PHE A 57 5.20 -9.64 30.12
CA PHE A 57 6.63 -9.97 30.04
C PHE A 57 7.53 -8.75 30.26
N ASN A 58 6.97 -7.61 30.68
CA ASN A 58 7.68 -6.35 30.89
C ASN A 58 8.53 -5.92 29.68
N LEU A 59 7.94 -5.99 28.48
CA LEU A 59 8.59 -5.67 27.21
C LEU A 59 8.18 -4.28 26.71
N PRO A 60 9.10 -3.49 26.12
CA PRO A 60 8.77 -2.29 25.37
C PRO A 60 7.75 -2.58 24.26
N ILE A 61 6.92 -1.58 23.95
CA ILE A 61 5.93 -1.67 22.87
C ILE A 61 6.17 -0.58 21.83
N ILE A 62 5.97 -0.92 20.56
CA ILE A 62 6.25 -0.04 19.42
C ILE A 62 5.01 0.05 18.55
N GLY A 63 4.41 1.25 18.51
CA GLY A 63 3.28 1.56 17.64
C GLY A 63 3.76 1.84 16.22
N ILE A 64 3.36 1.01 15.26
CA ILE A 64 3.82 1.06 13.88
C ILE A 64 2.76 1.68 12.97
N HIS A 65 3.22 2.56 12.07
CA HIS A 65 2.41 3.07 10.98
C HIS A 65 2.37 2.05 9.83
N HIS A 66 1.18 1.62 9.42
CA HIS A 66 0.97 0.56 8.42
C HIS A 66 1.66 0.87 7.08
N MET A 67 1.51 2.10 6.58
CA MET A 67 2.17 2.49 5.31
C MET A 67 3.69 2.66 5.46
N GLU A 68 4.19 2.94 6.67
CA GLU A 68 5.64 2.98 6.91
C GLU A 68 6.20 1.56 6.83
N ALA A 69 5.47 0.57 7.37
CA ALA A 69 5.81 -0.84 7.24
C ALA A 69 5.92 -1.30 5.78
N HIS A 70 4.94 -0.95 4.95
CA HIS A 70 4.99 -1.21 3.51
C HIS A 70 6.19 -0.55 2.80
N CYS A 71 6.59 0.65 3.26
CA CYS A 71 7.75 1.37 2.72
C CYS A 71 9.08 0.71 3.12
N LEU A 72 9.22 0.32 4.38
CA LEU A 72 10.50 -0.13 4.95
C LEU A 72 10.79 -1.61 4.74
N VAL A 73 9.78 -2.45 4.48
CA VAL A 73 10.00 -3.90 4.26
C VAL A 73 10.98 -4.19 3.10
N ALA A 74 11.15 -3.26 2.16
CA ALA A 74 12.16 -3.39 1.12
C ALA A 74 13.60 -3.41 1.68
N ARG A 75 13.86 -2.68 2.78
CA ARG A 75 15.18 -2.60 3.45
C ARG A 75 15.56 -3.92 4.16
N LEU A 76 14.57 -4.75 4.49
CA LEU A 76 14.83 -6.11 4.99
C LEU A 76 15.48 -7.00 3.91
N ILE A 77 15.10 -6.80 2.65
CA ILE A 77 15.49 -7.66 1.52
C ILE A 77 16.67 -7.06 0.77
N GLU A 78 16.65 -5.76 0.53
CA GLU A 78 17.71 -5.03 -0.16
C GLU A 78 18.56 -4.27 0.86
N ARG A 79 19.76 -4.81 1.13
CA ARG A 79 20.66 -4.25 2.15
C ARG A 79 21.35 -2.97 1.72
N GLU A 80 21.47 -2.74 0.41
CA GLU A 80 22.04 -1.51 -0.15
C GLU A 80 21.02 -0.36 -0.23
N LEU A 81 19.75 -0.64 0.08
CA LEU A 81 18.71 0.39 0.15
C LEU A 81 18.93 1.25 1.38
N GLU A 82 19.56 2.41 1.19
CA GLU A 82 19.74 3.45 2.20
C GLU A 82 18.80 4.64 1.95
N PHE A 83 18.50 5.39 3.01
CA PHE A 83 17.86 6.70 2.86
C PHE A 83 18.84 7.71 2.21
N PRO A 84 18.35 8.69 1.43
CA PRO A 84 16.97 8.86 1.01
C PRO A 84 16.59 7.96 -0.18
N PHE A 85 15.35 7.51 -0.23
CA PHE A 85 14.79 6.76 -1.36
C PHE A 85 13.33 7.13 -1.61
N MET A 86 12.84 6.86 -2.81
CA MET A 86 11.42 7.02 -3.12
C MET A 86 10.67 5.70 -2.89
N ALA A 87 9.39 5.78 -2.51
CA ALA A 87 8.51 4.62 -2.51
C ALA A 87 7.17 4.91 -3.18
N LEU A 88 6.70 3.95 -3.98
CA LEU A 88 5.37 3.87 -4.55
C LEU A 88 4.62 2.71 -3.88
N LEU A 89 3.62 3.05 -3.07
CA LEU A 89 2.80 2.07 -2.35
C LEU A 89 1.46 1.92 -3.07
N ILE A 90 1.27 0.79 -3.73
CA ILE A 90 0.12 0.48 -4.60
C ILE A 90 -0.62 -0.77 -4.14
N SER A 91 -1.75 -0.56 -3.47
CA SER A 91 -2.63 -1.60 -2.90
C SER A 91 -4.05 -1.49 -3.45
N GLY A 92 -4.97 -2.30 -2.91
CA GLY A 92 -6.40 -2.19 -3.20
C GLY A 92 -7.00 -0.81 -2.86
N GLY A 93 -6.46 -0.13 -1.84
CA GLY A 93 -7.03 1.14 -1.33
C GLY A 93 -6.09 2.34 -1.38
N HIS A 94 -4.85 2.16 -1.87
CA HIS A 94 -3.86 3.23 -1.86
C HIS A 94 -3.04 3.21 -3.14
N ASN A 95 -2.87 4.38 -3.73
CA ASN A 95 -1.69 4.79 -4.47
C ASN A 95 -1.05 5.93 -3.68
N LEU A 96 0.17 5.73 -3.21
CA LEU A 96 0.91 6.72 -2.45
C LEU A 96 2.35 6.81 -2.98
N LEU A 97 2.74 8.01 -3.42
CA LEU A 97 4.12 8.34 -3.79
C LEU A 97 4.75 9.14 -2.66
N ILE A 98 5.84 8.64 -2.11
CA ILE A 98 6.59 9.29 -1.04
C ILE A 98 8.08 9.40 -1.38
N LEU A 99 8.70 10.46 -0.90
CA LEU A 99 10.14 10.55 -0.66
C LEU A 99 10.39 10.26 0.81
N ALA A 100 11.13 9.20 1.10
CA ALA A 100 11.57 8.83 2.43
C ALA A 100 12.97 9.41 2.66
N HIS A 101 13.07 10.44 3.49
CA HIS A 101 14.35 11.08 3.83
C HIS A 101 15.10 10.34 4.93
N ASP A 102 14.35 9.82 5.90
CA ASP A 102 14.86 9.07 7.05
C ASP A 102 13.70 8.28 7.68
N LEU A 103 14.00 7.43 8.66
CA LEU A 103 12.99 6.77 9.48
C LEU A 103 12.11 7.81 10.16
N GLY A 104 10.80 7.77 9.89
CA GLY A 104 9.86 8.75 10.40
C GLY A 104 9.79 10.07 9.62
N HIS A 105 10.66 10.33 8.63
CA HIS A 105 10.67 11.56 7.85
C HIS A 105 10.28 11.30 6.39
N TYR A 106 9.02 11.57 6.07
CA TYR A 106 8.39 11.27 4.79
C TYR A 106 7.75 12.52 4.19
N ILE A 107 7.97 12.71 2.89
CA ILE A 107 7.28 13.73 2.09
C ILE A 107 6.34 13.00 1.12
N GLN A 108 5.06 13.28 1.21
CA GLN A 108 4.06 12.79 0.26
C GLN A 108 4.08 13.65 -1.01
N LEU A 109 4.50 13.05 -2.12
CA LEU A 109 4.56 13.69 -3.43
C LEU A 109 3.22 13.59 -4.16
N GLY A 110 2.46 12.52 -3.93
CA GLY A 110 1.17 12.31 -4.56
C GLY A 110 0.38 11.17 -3.92
N THR A 111 -0.94 11.23 -4.01
CA THR A 111 -1.81 10.20 -3.46
C THR A 111 -3.09 10.00 -4.28
N THR A 112 -3.89 9.02 -3.91
CA THR A 112 -5.19 8.74 -4.52
C THR A 112 -6.19 9.82 -4.12
N ILE A 113 -6.91 10.38 -5.09
CA ILE A 113 -7.99 11.35 -4.85
C ILE A 113 -9.40 10.74 -4.99
N ASP A 114 -9.53 9.61 -5.70
CA ASP A 114 -10.76 8.81 -5.77
C ASP A 114 -10.51 7.31 -5.54
N ASP A 115 -10.55 6.49 -6.57
CA ASP A 115 -10.28 5.06 -6.54
C ASP A 115 -8.79 4.79 -6.72
N ALA A 116 -8.28 3.81 -5.98
CA ALA A 116 -6.93 3.30 -6.18
C ALA A 116 -6.87 2.36 -7.39
N ILE A 117 -5.66 2.15 -7.92
CA ILE A 117 -5.42 1.25 -9.05
C ILE A 117 -5.87 -0.19 -8.73
N GLY A 118 -5.64 -0.68 -7.51
CA GLY A 118 -6.05 -2.02 -7.12
C GLY A 118 -7.56 -2.21 -7.15
N GLU A 119 -8.33 -1.24 -6.63
CA GLU A 119 -9.79 -1.26 -6.76
C GLU A 119 -10.23 -1.23 -8.24
N ALA A 120 -9.56 -0.43 -9.08
CA ALA A 120 -9.89 -0.37 -10.50
C ALA A 120 -9.66 -1.72 -11.22
N TYR A 121 -8.58 -2.44 -10.87
CA TYR A 121 -8.33 -3.80 -11.34
C TYR A 121 -9.42 -4.76 -10.86
N ASP A 122 -9.73 -4.78 -9.56
CA ASP A 122 -10.73 -5.70 -9.00
C ASP A 122 -12.13 -5.47 -9.56
N LYS A 123 -12.53 -4.20 -9.75
CA LYS A 123 -13.83 -3.87 -10.35
C LYS A 123 -13.89 -4.26 -11.81
N THR A 124 -12.83 -4.00 -12.57
CA THR A 124 -12.76 -4.38 -13.99
C THR A 124 -12.80 -5.90 -14.14
N ALA A 125 -12.03 -6.64 -13.34
CA ALA A 125 -12.04 -8.11 -13.32
C ALA A 125 -13.45 -8.65 -13.05
N LYS A 126 -14.13 -8.10 -12.05
CA LYS A 126 -15.51 -8.47 -11.73
C LYS A 126 -16.47 -8.20 -12.89
N TRP A 127 -16.39 -7.03 -13.54
CA TRP A 127 -17.27 -6.71 -14.66
C TRP A 127 -16.99 -7.55 -15.92
N LEU A 128 -15.76 -8.06 -16.06
CA LEU A 128 -15.39 -9.00 -17.11
C LEU A 128 -15.73 -10.46 -16.75
N GLY A 129 -16.45 -10.72 -15.65
CA GLY A 129 -16.87 -12.07 -15.25
C GLY A 129 -15.71 -13.02 -14.96
N LEU A 130 -14.60 -12.50 -14.43
CA LEU A 130 -13.44 -13.30 -14.03
C LEU A 130 -13.67 -14.00 -12.70
N ASP A 131 -12.95 -15.11 -12.49
CA ASP A 131 -12.92 -15.76 -11.19
C ASP A 131 -12.15 -14.90 -10.18
N MET A 132 -12.84 -14.54 -9.09
CA MET A 132 -12.31 -13.69 -8.03
C MET A 132 -11.65 -14.49 -6.90
N SER A 133 -11.53 -15.81 -7.02
CA SER A 133 -10.93 -16.70 -6.01
C SER A 133 -9.48 -16.33 -5.64
N ARG A 134 -8.71 -15.76 -6.58
CA ARG A 134 -7.29 -15.38 -6.42
C ARG A 134 -7.07 -13.85 -6.39
N SER A 135 -8.12 -13.06 -6.12
CA SER A 135 -8.22 -11.59 -6.34
C SER A 135 -8.32 -11.18 -7.81
N GLY A 136 -8.89 -10.00 -8.08
CA GLY A 136 -9.19 -9.58 -9.46
C GLY A 136 -7.97 -9.12 -10.24
N GLY A 137 -6.98 -8.53 -9.56
CA GLY A 137 -5.73 -8.08 -10.18
C GLY A 137 -5.00 -9.16 -11.00
N PRO A 138 -4.60 -10.29 -10.40
CA PRO A 138 -3.94 -11.39 -11.11
C PRO A 138 -4.78 -12.00 -12.23
N ALA A 139 -6.09 -12.18 -12.01
CA ALA A 139 -6.99 -12.73 -13.02
C ALA A 139 -7.11 -11.81 -14.24
N LEU A 140 -7.16 -10.50 -14.02
CA LEU A 140 -7.18 -9.50 -15.10
C LEU A 140 -5.85 -9.49 -15.86
N GLU A 141 -4.72 -9.57 -15.15
CA GLU A 141 -3.40 -9.62 -15.77
C GLU A 141 -3.24 -10.82 -16.69
N GLU A 142 -3.71 -11.99 -16.28
CA GLU A 142 -3.68 -13.21 -17.09
C GLU A 142 -4.52 -13.04 -18.37
N LEU A 143 -5.75 -12.56 -18.23
CA LEU A 143 -6.62 -12.32 -19.38
C LEU A 143 -6.05 -11.25 -20.33
N ALA A 144 -5.42 -10.20 -19.80
CA ALA A 144 -4.84 -9.12 -20.59
C ALA A 144 -3.71 -9.61 -21.53
N GLN A 145 -3.09 -10.75 -21.27
CA GLN A 145 -2.08 -11.34 -22.16
C GLN A 145 -2.67 -11.89 -23.47
N GLU A 146 -3.98 -12.18 -23.48
CA GLU A 146 -4.68 -12.72 -24.65
C GLU A 146 -5.23 -11.62 -25.59
N GLY A 147 -5.27 -10.37 -25.14
CA GLY A 147 -5.91 -9.26 -25.82
C GLY A 147 -4.97 -8.31 -26.55
N ASP A 148 -5.52 -7.49 -27.44
CA ASP A 148 -4.82 -6.36 -28.04
C ASP A 148 -4.99 -5.11 -27.17
N ALA A 149 -3.88 -4.61 -26.62
CA ALA A 149 -3.89 -3.44 -25.73
C ALA A 149 -4.28 -2.12 -26.44
N GLU A 150 -4.24 -2.05 -27.78
CA GLU A 150 -4.65 -0.88 -28.56
C GLU A 150 -6.07 -1.00 -29.14
N SER A 151 -6.75 -2.12 -28.92
CA SER A 151 -8.11 -2.38 -29.44
C SER A 151 -9.13 -1.33 -28.98
N ILE A 152 -9.05 -0.89 -27.72
CA ILE A 152 -9.97 0.09 -27.14
C ILE A 152 -9.20 1.33 -26.71
N LYS A 153 -9.67 2.48 -27.22
CA LYS A 153 -9.08 3.79 -26.93
C LYS A 153 -9.67 4.37 -25.65
N PHE A 154 -9.07 4.04 -24.52
CA PHE A 154 -9.32 4.76 -23.26
C PHE A 154 -8.47 6.03 -23.16
N SER A 155 -9.04 7.06 -22.54
CA SER A 155 -8.34 8.29 -22.20
C SER A 155 -7.61 8.14 -20.86
N THR A 156 -6.35 8.60 -20.81
CA THR A 156 -5.54 8.61 -19.59
C THR A 156 -6.16 9.54 -18.55
N PRO A 157 -6.37 9.07 -17.30
CA PRO A 157 -6.85 9.91 -16.21
C PRO A 157 -5.97 11.13 -15.97
N MET A 158 -6.59 12.24 -15.54
CA MET A 158 -5.90 13.45 -15.07
C MET A 158 -4.79 13.99 -15.99
N LYS A 159 -4.90 13.79 -17.31
CA LYS A 159 -3.88 14.17 -18.31
C LYS A 159 -3.50 15.66 -18.26
N GLN A 160 -4.42 16.53 -17.86
CA GLN A 160 -4.21 17.98 -17.77
C GLN A 160 -3.61 18.43 -16.42
N HIS A 161 -3.62 17.57 -15.40
CA HIS A 161 -3.12 17.89 -14.07
C HIS A 161 -1.62 17.66 -13.98
N ARG A 162 -0.90 18.67 -13.46
CA ARG A 162 0.54 18.64 -13.24
C ARG A 162 0.94 18.14 -11.85
N ASP A 163 0.00 17.63 -11.06
CA ASP A 163 0.28 17.01 -9.75
C ASP A 163 0.72 15.54 -9.87
N CYS A 164 1.17 14.91 -8.78
CA CYS A 164 1.47 13.47 -8.77
C CYS A 164 0.30 12.63 -8.23
N ASN A 165 -0.92 13.18 -8.23
CA ASN A 165 -2.09 12.50 -7.69
C ASN A 165 -2.67 11.46 -8.66
N PHE A 166 -3.37 10.48 -8.09
CA PHE A 166 -3.94 9.34 -8.82
C PHE A 166 -5.47 9.37 -8.79
N SER A 167 -6.08 9.09 -9.94
CA SER A 167 -7.52 8.93 -10.10
C SER A 167 -7.76 7.81 -11.10
N TYR A 168 -8.64 6.88 -10.75
CA TYR A 168 -9.01 5.76 -11.62
C TYR A 168 -10.52 5.65 -11.84
N ALA A 169 -11.34 6.45 -11.14
CA ALA A 169 -12.80 6.41 -11.28
C ALA A 169 -13.30 6.69 -12.71
N GLY A 170 -12.68 7.67 -13.38
CA GLY A 170 -12.97 8.00 -14.78
C GLY A 170 -12.61 6.85 -15.74
N LEU A 171 -11.51 6.15 -15.49
CA LEU A 171 -11.12 4.98 -16.29
C LEU A 171 -12.08 3.80 -16.07
N LYS A 172 -12.51 3.53 -14.83
CA LYS A 172 -13.55 2.53 -14.56
C LYS A 172 -14.84 2.82 -15.33
N THR A 173 -15.24 4.08 -15.42
CA THR A 173 -16.43 4.49 -16.16
C THR A 173 -16.29 4.17 -17.65
N GLN A 174 -15.13 4.47 -18.25
CA GLN A 174 -14.85 4.13 -19.65
C GLN A 174 -14.87 2.62 -19.91
N VAL A 175 -14.30 1.82 -18.99
CA VAL A 175 -14.35 0.35 -19.06
C VAL A 175 -15.80 -0.14 -19.03
N ARG A 176 -16.62 0.36 -18.11
CA ARG A 176 -18.03 -0.02 -18.03
C ARG A 176 -18.80 0.29 -19.32
N LEU A 177 -18.52 1.43 -19.96
CA LEU A 177 -19.10 1.78 -21.25
C LEU A 177 -18.64 0.83 -22.37
N ALA A 178 -17.35 0.46 -22.39
CA ALA A 178 -16.82 -0.51 -23.36
C ALA A 178 -17.49 -1.89 -23.20
N ILE A 179 -17.63 -2.39 -21.97
CA ILE A 179 -18.33 -3.65 -21.68
C ILE A 179 -19.77 -3.62 -22.22
N GLY A 180 -20.49 -2.51 -22.01
CA GLY A 180 -21.84 -2.31 -22.54
C GLY A 180 -21.89 -2.32 -24.06
N SER A 181 -20.99 -1.59 -24.73
CA SER A 181 -20.92 -1.53 -26.20
C SER A 181 -20.58 -2.88 -26.86
N HIS A 182 -19.84 -3.74 -26.16
CA HIS A 182 -19.52 -5.09 -26.60
C HIS A 182 -20.55 -6.14 -26.18
N ASN A 183 -21.66 -5.74 -25.54
CA ASN A 183 -22.73 -6.63 -25.04
C ASN A 183 -22.22 -7.74 -24.11
N ILE A 184 -21.16 -7.47 -23.34
CA ILE A 184 -20.60 -8.43 -22.40
C ILE A 184 -21.54 -8.52 -21.18
N ASN A 185 -21.99 -9.72 -20.86
CA ASN A 185 -22.77 -10.00 -19.65
C ASN A 185 -21.84 -10.48 -18.52
N PRO A 186 -21.67 -9.71 -17.43
CA PRO A 186 -20.83 -10.11 -16.30
C PRO A 186 -21.30 -11.37 -15.57
N GLU A 187 -22.60 -11.70 -15.65
CA GLU A 187 -23.18 -12.91 -15.05
C GLU A 187 -22.76 -14.19 -15.77
N ILE A 188 -22.27 -14.07 -17.02
CA ILE A 188 -21.67 -15.18 -17.74
C ILE A 188 -20.20 -15.25 -17.34
N PRO A 189 -19.77 -16.30 -16.62
CA PRO A 189 -18.38 -16.45 -16.24
C PRO A 189 -17.53 -16.65 -17.49
N ILE A 190 -16.29 -16.17 -17.45
CA ILE A 190 -15.38 -16.25 -18.60
C ILE A 190 -15.11 -17.68 -19.07
N SER A 191 -15.27 -18.68 -18.19
CA SER A 191 -15.17 -20.11 -18.53
C SER A 191 -16.30 -20.61 -19.44
N SER A 192 -17.43 -19.89 -19.50
CA SER A 192 -18.58 -20.20 -20.35
C SER A 192 -18.74 -19.20 -21.50
N ALA A 193 -17.80 -18.28 -21.66
CA ALA A 193 -17.81 -17.30 -22.74
C ALA A 193 -17.55 -17.96 -24.10
N SER A 194 -18.20 -17.46 -25.15
CA SER A 194 -17.84 -17.82 -26.52
C SER A 194 -16.43 -17.32 -26.85
N SER A 195 -15.78 -17.87 -27.89
CA SER A 195 -14.44 -17.41 -28.29
C SER A 195 -14.41 -15.91 -28.64
N GLN A 196 -15.48 -15.39 -29.24
CA GLN A 196 -15.60 -13.97 -29.55
C GLN A 196 -15.78 -13.11 -28.30
N ASP A 197 -16.63 -13.56 -27.36
CA ASP A 197 -16.85 -12.86 -26.09
C ASP A 197 -15.57 -12.83 -25.24
N ARG A 198 -14.85 -13.96 -25.15
CA ARG A 198 -13.56 -14.04 -24.46
C ARG A 198 -12.55 -13.07 -25.05
N ARG A 199 -12.43 -13.00 -26.39
CA ARG A 199 -11.53 -12.06 -27.07
C ARG A 199 -11.89 -10.60 -26.76
N SER A 200 -13.16 -10.24 -26.82
CA SER A 200 -13.60 -8.88 -26.45
C SER A 200 -13.31 -8.54 -24.98
N ARG A 201 -13.47 -9.50 -24.05
CA ARG A 201 -13.07 -9.31 -22.65
C ARG A 201 -11.55 -9.13 -22.51
N ALA A 202 -10.75 -9.90 -23.25
CA ALA A 202 -9.30 -9.82 -23.26
C ALA A 202 -8.80 -8.46 -23.79
N ASP A 203 -9.38 -7.99 -24.89
CA ASP A 203 -9.13 -6.68 -25.47
C ASP A 203 -9.41 -5.54 -24.47
N ILE A 204 -10.56 -5.60 -23.77
CA ILE A 204 -10.87 -4.63 -22.70
C ILE A 204 -9.85 -4.70 -21.56
N ALA A 205 -9.51 -5.90 -21.10
CA ALA A 205 -8.53 -6.09 -20.01
C ALA A 205 -7.15 -5.52 -20.40
N ALA A 206 -6.67 -5.83 -21.60
CA ALA A 206 -5.39 -5.37 -22.12
C ALA A 206 -5.35 -3.83 -22.29
N SER A 207 -6.38 -3.24 -22.90
CA SER A 207 -6.48 -1.79 -23.05
C SER A 207 -6.62 -1.06 -21.72
N PHE A 208 -7.38 -1.62 -20.77
CA PHE A 208 -7.49 -1.08 -19.42
C PHE A 208 -6.13 -1.09 -18.70
N GLN A 209 -5.47 -2.25 -18.66
CA GLN A 209 -4.18 -2.41 -17.98
C GLN A 209 -3.14 -1.46 -18.54
N ARG A 210 -3.05 -1.34 -19.87
CA ARG A 210 -2.13 -0.40 -20.52
C ARG A 210 -2.36 1.04 -20.07
N VAL A 211 -3.60 1.53 -20.11
CA VAL A 211 -3.92 2.93 -19.76
C VAL A 211 -3.82 3.18 -18.26
N ALA A 212 -4.19 2.21 -17.43
CA ALA A 212 -4.04 2.30 -15.97
C ALA A 212 -2.57 2.41 -15.54
N VAL A 213 -1.69 1.64 -16.18
CA VAL A 213 -0.26 1.66 -15.91
C VAL A 213 0.43 2.85 -16.57
N LEU A 214 -0.02 3.31 -17.75
CA LEU A 214 0.49 4.56 -18.34
C LEU A 214 0.27 5.75 -17.40
N HIS A 215 -0.90 5.86 -16.77
CA HIS A 215 -1.15 6.88 -15.75
C HIS A 215 -0.18 6.77 -14.57
N LEU A 216 0.10 5.55 -14.13
CA LEU A 216 1.06 5.26 -13.06
C LEU A 216 2.48 5.71 -13.44
N GLU A 217 2.92 5.38 -14.67
CA GLU A 217 4.22 5.78 -15.22
C GLU A 217 4.38 7.30 -15.27
N GLU A 218 3.37 8.02 -15.79
CA GLU A 218 3.38 9.48 -15.88
C GLU A 218 3.52 10.16 -14.51
N ARG A 219 2.83 9.64 -13.48
CA ARG A 219 2.94 10.17 -12.12
C ARG A 219 4.29 9.84 -11.47
N CYS A 220 4.83 8.65 -11.71
CA CYS A 220 6.14 8.27 -11.19
C CYS A 220 7.27 9.09 -11.82
N ASP A 221 7.27 9.27 -13.14
CA ASP A 221 8.30 10.07 -13.85
C ASP A 221 8.34 11.51 -13.31
N ARG A 222 7.17 12.11 -13.09
CA ARG A 222 7.05 13.45 -12.49
C ARG A 222 7.49 13.49 -11.03
N ALA A 223 7.08 12.51 -10.24
CA ALA A 223 7.48 12.45 -8.83
C ALA A 223 8.99 12.26 -8.68
N ILE A 224 9.64 11.54 -9.58
CA ILE A 224 11.11 11.42 -9.62
C ILE A 224 11.74 12.79 -9.90
N GLU A 225 11.21 13.56 -10.86
CA GLU A 225 11.69 14.92 -11.13
C GLU A 225 11.60 15.81 -9.87
N TRP A 226 10.47 15.76 -9.16
CA TRP A 226 10.26 16.54 -7.94
C TRP A 226 11.17 16.08 -6.81
N ALA A 227 11.24 14.76 -6.57
CA ALA A 227 12.08 14.19 -5.53
C ALA A 227 13.56 14.53 -5.76
N ARG A 228 14.05 14.55 -7.00
CA ARG A 228 15.43 14.96 -7.30
C ARG A 228 15.74 16.42 -7.04
N LYS A 229 14.74 17.32 -7.13
CA LYS A 229 14.93 18.72 -6.75
C LYS A 229 15.12 18.87 -5.24
N ILE A 230 14.47 18.01 -4.47
CA ILE A 230 14.56 17.99 -3.00
C ILE A 230 15.82 17.24 -2.55
N GLU A 231 16.05 16.04 -3.12
CA GLU A 231 17.17 15.14 -2.83
C GLU A 231 17.82 14.64 -4.13
N PRO A 232 18.86 15.34 -4.63
CA PRO A 232 19.58 14.93 -5.83
C PRO A 232 20.28 13.56 -5.70
N SER A 233 20.47 13.09 -4.46
CA SER A 233 21.21 11.89 -4.10
C SER A 233 20.40 10.59 -4.24
N ILE A 234 19.09 10.66 -4.48
CA ILE A 234 18.23 9.46 -4.56
C ILE A 234 18.71 8.49 -5.66
N LYS A 235 18.72 7.20 -5.33
CA LYS A 235 19.14 6.12 -6.23
C LYS A 235 18.07 5.07 -6.47
N HIS A 236 17.08 4.97 -5.58
CA HIS A 236 16.12 3.87 -5.55
C HIS A 236 14.68 4.36 -5.61
N LEU A 237 13.85 3.63 -6.36
CA LEU A 237 12.40 3.64 -6.23
C LEU A 237 11.94 2.27 -5.74
N VAL A 238 11.41 2.23 -4.52
CA VAL A 238 10.75 1.07 -3.95
C VAL A 238 9.33 0.99 -4.49
N VAL A 239 8.86 -0.19 -4.88
CA VAL A 239 7.45 -0.42 -5.24
C VAL A 239 6.88 -1.57 -4.42
N SER A 240 5.87 -1.28 -3.61
CA SER A 240 5.26 -2.24 -2.67
C SER A 240 3.73 -2.14 -2.68
N GLY A 241 3.05 -3.07 -2.03
CA GLY A 241 1.60 -3.23 -2.08
C GLY A 241 1.15 -4.34 -3.03
N GLY A 242 -0.10 -4.82 -2.87
CA GLY A 242 -0.60 -5.97 -3.64
C GLY A 242 -0.48 -5.83 -5.16
N VAL A 243 -0.71 -4.63 -5.70
CA VAL A 243 -0.62 -4.36 -7.15
C VAL A 243 0.84 -4.36 -7.64
N ALA A 244 1.80 -4.14 -6.75
CA ALA A 244 3.21 -4.29 -7.07
C ALA A 244 3.59 -5.73 -7.42
N SER A 245 2.72 -6.73 -7.26
CA SER A 245 2.98 -8.12 -7.69
C SER A 245 2.68 -8.36 -9.18
N ASN A 246 2.00 -7.42 -9.84
CA ASN A 246 1.69 -7.49 -11.27
C ASN A 246 2.97 -7.28 -12.10
N GLN A 247 3.28 -8.23 -12.98
CA GLN A 247 4.52 -8.24 -13.77
C GLN A 247 4.53 -7.14 -14.82
N TYR A 248 3.39 -6.84 -15.43
CA TYR A 248 3.29 -5.73 -16.37
C TYR A 248 3.59 -4.39 -15.67
N VAL A 249 3.01 -4.14 -14.49
CA VAL A 249 3.31 -2.96 -13.66
C VAL A 249 4.80 -2.88 -13.34
N ARG A 250 5.42 -3.98 -12.86
CA ARG A 250 6.86 -4.03 -12.56
C ARG A 250 7.71 -3.69 -13.79
N ALA A 251 7.42 -4.30 -14.93
CA ALA A 251 8.19 -4.10 -16.16
C ALA A 251 8.11 -2.65 -16.67
N ARG A 252 6.92 -2.03 -16.59
CA ARG A 252 6.72 -0.63 -16.98
C ARG A 252 7.42 0.35 -16.01
N LEU A 253 7.33 0.11 -14.70
CA LEU A 253 8.02 0.95 -13.72
C LEU A 253 9.54 0.79 -13.77
N ASP A 254 10.06 -0.40 -14.06
CA ASP A 254 11.49 -0.64 -14.31
C ASP A 254 12.01 0.22 -15.47
N HIS A 255 11.22 0.35 -16.53
CA HIS A 255 11.55 1.25 -17.65
C HIS A 255 11.61 2.72 -17.21
N VAL A 256 10.64 3.19 -16.42
CA VAL A 256 10.61 4.56 -15.89
C VAL A 256 11.84 4.85 -15.03
N VAL A 257 12.23 3.95 -14.13
CA VAL A 257 13.38 4.21 -13.23
C VAL A 257 14.71 4.15 -13.98
N LYS A 258 14.88 3.22 -14.92
CA LYS A 258 16.09 3.12 -15.75
C LYS A 258 16.28 4.37 -16.61
N LYS A 259 15.21 4.88 -17.22
CA LYS A 259 15.21 6.15 -17.95
C LYS A 259 15.72 7.31 -17.08
N ASN A 260 15.44 7.27 -15.77
CA ASN A 260 15.82 8.29 -14.80
C ASN A 260 17.14 7.99 -14.06
N ASN A 261 17.88 6.95 -14.44
CA ASN A 261 19.10 6.47 -13.74
C ASN A 261 18.86 6.14 -12.27
N LEU A 262 17.73 5.51 -11.97
CA LEU A 262 17.39 4.93 -10.66
C LEU A 262 17.27 3.40 -10.77
N GLN A 263 17.29 2.74 -9.62
CA GLN A 263 17.10 1.30 -9.50
C GLN A 263 15.72 0.98 -8.91
N LEU A 264 15.03 -0.01 -9.50
CA LEU A 264 13.75 -0.49 -8.98
C LEU A 264 13.99 -1.51 -7.88
N VAL A 265 13.38 -1.29 -6.71
CA VAL A 265 13.38 -2.29 -5.63
C VAL A 265 11.96 -2.76 -5.39
N CYS A 266 11.69 -4.02 -5.71
CA CYS A 266 10.38 -4.64 -5.48
C CYS A 266 10.55 -5.78 -4.47
N PRO A 267 9.92 -5.72 -3.28
CA PRO A 267 9.87 -6.86 -2.39
C PRO A 267 9.27 -8.10 -3.09
N PRO A 268 9.60 -9.31 -2.62
CA PRO A 268 8.95 -10.52 -3.12
C PRO A 268 7.44 -10.43 -2.85
N PRO A 269 6.57 -11.01 -3.71
CA PRO A 269 5.11 -10.87 -3.60
C PRO A 269 4.54 -11.14 -2.19
N LYS A 270 5.08 -12.14 -1.49
CA LYS A 270 4.70 -12.49 -0.11
C LYS A 270 4.90 -11.37 0.93
N LEU A 271 5.76 -10.39 0.62
CA LEU A 271 6.05 -9.22 1.46
C LEU A 271 5.41 -7.93 0.94
N CYS A 272 4.82 -7.95 -0.26
CA CYS A 272 4.12 -6.79 -0.83
C CYS A 272 2.68 -6.65 -0.29
N THR A 273 2.04 -7.76 0.11
CA THR A 273 0.73 -7.74 0.77
C THR A 273 0.87 -7.60 2.28
N ASP A 274 -0.21 -7.22 2.97
CA ASP A 274 -0.21 -7.07 4.43
C ASP A 274 0.28 -8.34 5.13
N ASN A 275 1.31 -8.21 5.96
CA ASN A 275 1.94 -9.31 6.69
C ASN A 275 2.55 -8.84 8.02
N GLY A 276 2.82 -9.76 8.94
CA GLY A 276 3.44 -9.43 10.23
C GLY A 276 4.92 -9.08 10.15
N VAL A 277 5.63 -9.53 9.10
CA VAL A 277 7.08 -9.33 8.94
C VAL A 277 7.41 -7.85 8.70
N MET A 278 6.64 -7.15 7.86
CA MET A 278 6.85 -5.72 7.64
C MET A 278 6.69 -4.90 8.93
N VAL A 279 5.72 -5.28 9.79
CA VAL A 279 5.47 -4.60 11.07
C VAL A 279 6.61 -4.86 12.04
N ALA A 280 7.07 -6.12 12.13
CA ALA A 280 8.21 -6.50 12.96
C ALA A 280 9.50 -5.79 12.51
N TRP A 281 9.76 -5.73 11.20
CA TRP A 281 10.95 -5.07 10.65
C TRP A 281 10.97 -3.57 10.93
N THR A 282 9.86 -2.87 10.68
CA THR A 282 9.76 -1.45 11.06
C THR A 282 9.88 -1.24 12.55
N GLY A 283 9.35 -2.17 13.36
CA GLY A 283 9.59 -2.19 14.80
C GLY A 283 11.07 -2.29 15.16
N ILE A 284 11.84 -3.14 14.47
CA ILE A 284 13.29 -3.24 14.66
C ILE A 284 13.98 -1.91 14.31
N GLU A 285 13.65 -1.28 13.17
CA GLU A 285 14.24 0.01 12.79
C GLU A 285 13.95 1.11 13.83
N HIS A 286 12.72 1.22 14.33
CA HIS A 286 12.38 2.16 15.41
C HIS A 286 13.06 1.81 16.73
N PHE A 287 13.11 0.54 17.10
CA PHE A 287 13.76 0.07 18.33
C PHE A 287 15.25 0.41 18.36
N CYS A 288 15.96 0.20 17.25
CA CYS A 288 17.38 0.56 17.12
C CYS A 288 17.63 2.06 17.25
N MET A 289 16.64 2.89 16.94
CA MET A 289 16.68 4.35 17.13
C MET A 289 16.19 4.79 18.52
N GLY A 290 15.91 3.85 19.42
CA GLY A 290 15.38 4.14 20.77
C GLY A 290 13.93 4.64 20.77
N ARG A 291 13.18 4.45 19.69
CA ARG A 291 11.79 4.91 19.53
C ARG A 291 10.82 3.81 19.92
N PHE A 292 10.50 3.74 21.21
CA PHE A 292 9.53 2.80 21.76
C PHE A 292 8.90 3.37 23.03
N ASP A 293 7.71 2.89 23.35
CA ASP A 293 7.05 3.17 24.62
C ASP A 293 7.52 2.17 25.70
N PRO A 294 7.56 2.59 26.98
CA PRO A 294 7.84 1.67 28.07
C PRO A 294 6.79 0.55 28.14
N PRO A 295 7.09 -0.56 28.84
CA PRO A 295 6.15 -1.65 29.00
C PRO A 295 4.79 -1.16 29.55
N PRO A 296 3.66 -1.57 28.94
CA PRO A 296 2.36 -1.25 29.48
C PRO A 296 2.12 -1.99 30.81
N PRO A 297 1.16 -1.55 31.64
CA PRO A 297 0.79 -2.28 32.85
C PRO A 297 0.39 -3.73 32.56
N ALA A 298 0.78 -4.67 33.42
CA ALA A 298 0.39 -6.08 33.28
C ALA A 298 -1.13 -6.29 33.40
N ASP A 299 -1.75 -5.54 34.32
CA ASP A 299 -3.19 -5.58 34.61
C ASP A 299 -3.88 -4.31 34.08
N GLU A 300 -3.95 -4.19 32.75
CA GLU A 300 -4.63 -3.08 32.08
C GLU A 300 -6.16 -3.27 32.09
N HIS A 301 -6.89 -2.24 32.54
CA HIS A 301 -8.35 -2.27 32.60
C HIS A 301 -8.99 -2.48 31.21
N GLU A 302 -10.13 -3.18 31.16
CA GLU A 302 -10.85 -3.42 29.90
C GLU A 302 -11.34 -2.12 29.22
N ASP A 303 -11.53 -1.05 29.99
CA ASP A 303 -11.95 0.27 29.50
C ASP A 303 -10.79 1.16 29.01
N TYR A 304 -9.57 0.63 28.93
CA TYR A 304 -8.41 1.39 28.47
C TYR A 304 -8.61 1.89 27.03
N VAL A 305 -8.42 3.19 26.83
CA VAL A 305 -8.55 3.82 25.51
C VAL A 305 -7.23 3.72 24.78
N TYR A 306 -7.19 2.85 23.77
CA TYR A 306 -6.03 2.73 22.88
C TYR A 306 -5.90 3.94 21.94
N ASP A 307 -4.68 4.46 21.78
CA ASP A 307 -4.34 5.46 20.74
C ASP A 307 -4.31 4.78 19.37
N LEU A 308 -5.51 4.56 18.81
CA LEU A 308 -5.68 4.07 17.45
C LEU A 308 -5.84 5.25 16.52
N ARG A 309 -5.21 5.17 15.34
CA ARG A 309 -5.22 6.23 14.34
C ARG A 309 -5.76 5.69 13.01
N PRO A 310 -7.08 5.50 12.88
CA PRO A 310 -7.69 4.86 11.70
C PRO A 310 -7.38 5.61 10.39
N ARG A 311 -7.23 6.93 10.50
CA ARG A 311 -6.77 7.83 9.45
C ARG A 311 -5.54 8.54 9.94
N TRP A 312 -4.39 8.10 9.45
CA TRP A 312 -3.09 8.60 9.86
C TRP A 312 -2.25 8.84 8.60
N PRO A 313 -1.94 10.10 8.26
CA PRO A 313 -1.05 10.41 7.15
C PRO A 313 0.38 9.97 7.49
N LEU A 314 1.09 9.41 6.50
CA LEU A 314 2.46 8.98 6.68
C LEU A 314 3.44 10.17 6.77
N GLY A 315 3.24 11.17 5.93
CA GLY A 315 4.17 12.30 5.80
C GLY A 315 3.48 13.60 5.43
N GLU A 316 4.27 14.66 5.30
CA GLU A 316 3.78 15.98 4.92
C GLU A 316 3.56 16.06 3.41
N GLU A 317 2.47 16.71 3.00
CA GLU A 317 2.18 16.91 1.58
C GLU A 317 3.15 17.94 0.96
N TYR A 318 3.80 17.56 -0.14
CA TYR A 318 4.71 18.44 -0.85
C TYR A 318 3.98 19.68 -1.37
N ALA A 319 4.51 20.86 -1.06
CA ALA A 319 3.82 22.13 -1.26
C ALA A 319 3.46 22.40 -2.73
N GLU A 320 4.37 22.10 -3.68
CA GLU A 320 4.12 22.27 -5.12
C GLU A 320 3.15 21.20 -5.68
N GLY A 321 2.89 20.13 -4.92
CA GLY A 321 1.97 19.05 -5.27
C GLY A 321 0.53 19.24 -4.83
N ARG A 322 0.22 20.31 -4.10
CA ARG A 322 -1.13 20.58 -3.61
C ARG A 322 -2.08 20.88 -4.78
N SER A 323 -3.03 19.97 -4.98
CA SER A 323 -4.09 20.11 -5.98
C SER A 323 -5.31 20.78 -5.37
N GLU A 324 -5.90 21.76 -6.06
CA GLU A 324 -7.21 22.35 -5.68
C GLU A 324 -8.35 21.31 -5.67
N ALA A 325 -8.16 20.17 -6.34
CA ALA A 325 -9.15 19.09 -6.46
C ALA A 325 -9.36 18.27 -5.18
N ARG A 326 -8.59 18.50 -4.11
CA ARG A 326 -8.84 17.83 -2.82
C ARG A 326 -10.11 18.40 -2.18
N SER A 327 -11.22 17.71 -2.41
CA SER A 327 -12.43 17.86 -1.60
C SER A 327 -12.06 17.68 -0.13
N LEU A 328 -12.17 18.77 0.64
CA LEU A 328 -12.04 18.83 2.08
C LEU A 328 -13.06 17.88 2.74
N ARG A 329 -12.71 16.59 2.88
CA ARG A 329 -13.34 15.75 3.91
C ARG A 329 -12.71 16.15 5.23
N THR A 330 -13.27 17.20 5.83
CA THR A 330 -13.05 17.72 7.18
C THR A 330 -13.44 16.68 8.26
N ALA A 331 -12.76 15.54 8.26
CA ALA A 331 -12.70 14.68 9.43
C ALA A 331 -11.44 15.05 10.22
N ARG A 332 -11.41 14.77 11.54
CA ARG A 332 -10.20 14.93 12.36
C ARG A 332 -9.10 14.00 11.82
N ILE A 333 -8.21 14.54 11.00
CA ILE A 333 -7.02 13.87 10.51
C ILE A 333 -5.95 14.06 11.59
N HIS A 334 -5.38 12.97 12.09
CA HIS A 334 -4.25 13.06 13.01
C HIS A 334 -3.07 13.77 12.31
N PRO A 335 -2.20 14.50 13.05
CA PRO A 335 -0.93 14.95 12.51
C PRO A 335 -0.19 13.76 11.87
N SER A 336 0.56 14.02 10.79
CA SER A 336 1.28 12.95 10.11
C SER A 336 2.29 12.29 11.05
N LEU A 337 2.69 11.05 10.75
CA LEU A 337 3.77 10.40 11.49
C LEU A 337 5.03 11.29 11.53
N THR A 338 5.38 11.91 10.40
CA THR A 338 6.49 12.87 10.31
C THR A 338 6.35 14.06 11.22
N SER A 339 5.19 14.72 11.23
CA SER A 339 4.93 15.83 12.16
C SER A 339 5.08 15.42 13.62
N ILE A 340 4.60 14.23 13.99
CA ILE A 340 4.66 13.73 15.38
C ILE A 340 6.11 13.45 15.79
N ILE A 341 6.88 12.78 14.94
CA ILE A 341 8.28 12.44 15.23
C ILE A 341 9.14 13.72 15.29
N GLN A 342 8.98 14.64 14.35
CA GLN A 342 9.73 15.90 14.36
C GLN A 342 9.42 16.75 15.59
N ALA A 343 8.16 16.81 16.04
CA ALA A 343 7.78 17.51 17.26
C ALA A 343 8.42 16.88 18.51
N SER A 344 8.52 15.55 18.57
CA SER A 344 9.19 14.85 19.69
C SER A 344 10.70 15.13 19.73
N LEU A 345 11.36 15.23 18.58
CA LEU A 345 12.79 15.52 18.49
C LEU A 345 13.13 16.96 18.91
N GLN A 346 12.22 17.91 18.72
CA GLN A 346 12.40 19.31 19.15
C GLN A 346 12.23 19.51 20.67
N GLN A 347 11.69 18.52 21.38
CA GLN A 347 11.45 18.57 22.83
C GLN A 347 12.54 17.89 23.67
N GLN A 348 13.51 17.22 23.03
CA GLN A 348 14.66 16.55 23.67
C GLN A 348 15.92 17.43 23.61
#